data_AF-A0A9P7CUT1-F1
#
_entry.id   AF-A0A9P7CUT1-F1
#
_cell.length_a   1.000
_cell.length_b   1.000
_cell.length_c   1.000
_cell.angle_alpha   90.00
_cell.angle_beta   90.00
_cell.angle_gamma   90.00
#
_symmetry.space_group_name_H-M   'P 1'
#
loop_
_entity.id
_entity.type
_entity.pdbx_description
1 polymer ?
#
loop_
_entity_poly.entity_id
_entity_poly.type
_entity_poly.pdbx_seq_one_letter_code
_entity_poly.pdbx_strand_id
1 'polypeptide(L)'
;MGVFDEIKSKNFSLYGQWLGIVSIILLIALGIVGFMQHVVFSIVGWVIAFILVGIEVPLCLKLCPTSPKFDSFIAYFENCYFRALIYLAFAVVMFLSNLLNVGPLIATGVSLLLAAICYGIAAFSGQAFASSRMFGGTGVDNVKLNLLRAEAETATTLGDDFANKIKQLEEENIQKGHEITSFKVKNERLETRLKRIEDELILVNLKSQESNKKSEDLEKHVIDLEQELENAEKKNDELKEMNKSIKEELEEFVRQLEVA
;
A
#
# COMPACT_ATOMS: atom_id res chain seq x y z
N MET A 1 -7.73 37.45 18.26
CA MET A 1 -9.04 37.04 17.73
C MET A 1 -10.07 37.41 18.78
N GLY A 2 -11.11 38.15 18.38
CA GLY A 2 -12.07 38.73 19.32
C GLY A 2 -13.14 37.72 19.77
N VAL A 3 -13.95 38.09 20.77
CA VAL A 3 -15.12 37.32 21.25
C VAL A 3 -16.06 36.93 20.10
N PHE A 4 -16.12 37.75 19.05
CA PHE A 4 -16.89 37.50 17.83
C PHE A 4 -16.34 36.37 16.95
N ASP A 5 -15.02 36.14 16.92
CA ASP A 5 -14.42 35.03 16.18
C ASP A 5 -14.72 33.68 16.88
N GLU A 6 -14.79 33.69 18.20
CA GLU A 6 -15.15 32.53 19.01
C GLU A 6 -16.61 32.12 18.73
N ILE A 7 -17.55 33.08 18.78
CA ILE A 7 -18.97 32.84 18.46
C ILE A 7 -19.18 32.36 17.01
N LYS A 8 -18.31 32.75 16.07
CA LYS A 8 -18.38 32.34 14.65
C LYS A 8 -17.74 30.97 14.38
N SER A 9 -16.99 30.41 15.34
CA SER A 9 -16.18 29.19 15.15
C SER A 9 -16.99 27.88 15.03
N LYS A 10 -18.32 27.93 15.22
CA LYS A 10 -19.23 26.77 15.18
C LYS A 10 -18.83 25.61 16.12
N ASN A 11 -18.05 25.88 17.17
CA ASN A 11 -17.68 24.87 18.16
C ASN A 11 -18.79 24.72 19.21
N PHE A 12 -19.40 23.54 19.29
CA PHE A 12 -20.51 23.27 20.22
C PHE A 12 -20.08 23.30 21.68
N SER A 13 -18.82 22.97 21.98
CA SER A 13 -18.23 23.12 23.32
C SER A 13 -18.22 24.58 23.79
N LEU A 14 -17.96 25.51 22.87
CA LEU A 14 -17.90 26.94 23.20
C LEU A 14 -19.31 27.50 23.44
N TYR A 15 -20.28 27.13 22.60
CA TYR A 15 -21.67 27.49 22.83
C TYR A 15 -22.20 26.92 24.16
N GLY A 16 -21.77 25.71 24.53
CA GLY A 16 -22.04 25.12 25.85
C GLY A 16 -21.54 26.02 27.00
N GLN A 17 -20.32 26.56 26.89
CA GLN A 17 -19.76 27.44 27.93
C GLN A 17 -20.52 28.77 28.03
N TRP A 18 -20.87 29.39 26.91
CA TRP A 18 -21.67 30.62 26.91
C TRP A 18 -23.05 30.40 27.53
N LEU A 19 -23.71 29.29 27.21
CA LEU A 19 -24.98 28.92 27.83
C LEU A 19 -24.82 28.59 29.33
N GLY A 20 -23.70 27.98 29.72
CA GLY A 20 -23.33 27.77 31.11
C GLY A 20 -23.22 29.07 31.90
N ILE A 21 -22.52 30.07 31.35
CA ILE A 21 -22.37 31.40 31.97
C ILE A 21 -23.72 32.12 32.07
N VAL A 22 -24.52 32.08 31.00
CA VAL A 22 -25.88 32.63 31.02
C VAL A 22 -26.73 31.94 32.09
N SER A 23 -26.58 30.62 32.24
CA SER A 23 -27.29 29.85 33.28
C SER A 23 -26.87 30.25 34.69
N ILE A 24 -25.59 30.53 34.94
CA ILE A 24 -25.09 31.04 36.23
C ILE A 24 -25.75 32.37 36.58
N ILE A 25 -25.78 33.31 35.62
CA ILE A 25 -26.39 34.63 35.80
C ILE A 25 -27.89 34.48 36.08
N LEU A 26 -28.58 33.64 35.32
CA LEU A 26 -30.00 33.37 35.50
C LEU A 26 -30.30 32.71 36.85
N LEU A 27 -29.47 31.76 37.31
CA LEU A 27 -29.65 31.09 38.62
C LEU A 27 -29.52 32.07 39.78
N ILE A 28 -28.59 33.01 39.71
CA ILE A 28 -28.42 34.05 40.74
C ILE A 28 -29.59 35.04 40.69
N ALA A 29 -29.89 35.59 39.51
CA ALA A 29 -30.93 36.61 39.35
C ALA A 29 -32.33 36.08 39.66
N LEU A 30 -32.70 34.94 39.07
CA LEU A 30 -34.02 34.33 39.28
C LEU A 30 -34.12 33.64 40.64
N GLY A 31 -32.99 33.23 41.24
CA GLY A 31 -32.93 32.77 42.63
C GLY A 31 -33.31 33.87 43.62
N ILE A 32 -32.88 35.12 43.39
CA ILE A 32 -33.26 36.30 44.19
C ILE A 32 -34.75 36.62 43.99
N VAL A 33 -35.21 36.65 42.73
CA VAL A 33 -36.62 36.97 42.41
C VAL A 33 -37.57 35.90 42.96
N GLY A 34 -37.21 34.62 42.86
CA GLY A 34 -38.00 33.48 43.33
C GLY A 34 -37.87 33.18 44.82
N PHE A 35 -37.00 33.90 45.56
CA PHE A 35 -36.68 33.58 46.96
C PHE A 35 -37.91 33.54 47.87
N MET A 36 -38.84 34.48 47.67
CA MET A 36 -40.04 34.59 48.50
C MET A 36 -41.06 33.46 48.27
N GLN A 37 -40.98 32.76 47.13
CA GLN A 37 -41.89 31.67 46.79
C GLN A 37 -41.26 30.29 47.02
N HIS A 38 -39.95 30.14 46.74
CA HIS A 38 -39.25 28.84 46.77
C HIS A 38 -37.86 28.92 47.43
N VAL A 39 -37.84 29.23 48.74
CA VAL A 39 -36.60 29.39 49.53
C VAL A 39 -35.61 28.22 49.36
N VAL A 40 -36.09 26.97 49.46
CA VAL A 40 -35.22 25.77 49.38
C VAL A 40 -34.57 25.65 48.00
N PHE A 41 -35.34 25.85 46.93
CA PHE A 41 -34.84 25.72 45.56
C PHE A 41 -33.98 26.92 45.13
N SER A 42 -34.23 28.12 45.65
CA SER A 42 -33.34 29.28 45.46
C SER A 42 -31.96 29.05 46.10
N ILE A 43 -31.90 28.45 47.30
CA ILE A 43 -30.62 28.10 47.95
C ILE A 43 -29.89 27.03 47.14
N VAL A 44 -30.59 25.97 46.70
CA VAL A 44 -30.02 24.94 45.82
C VAL A 44 -29.52 25.55 44.50
N GLY A 45 -30.25 26.50 43.93
CA GLY A 45 -29.84 27.24 42.73
C GLY A 45 -28.56 28.04 42.93
N TRP A 46 -28.37 28.69 44.08
CA TRP A 46 -27.12 29.39 44.39
C TRP A 46 -25.94 28.43 44.60
N VAL A 47 -26.16 27.28 45.24
CA VAL A 47 -25.13 26.23 45.38
C VAL A 47 -24.73 25.70 44.00
N ILE A 48 -25.69 25.41 43.12
CA ILE A 48 -25.43 24.98 41.75
C ILE A 48 -24.71 26.07 40.95
N ALA A 49 -25.11 27.34 41.08
CA ALA A 49 -24.43 28.46 40.43
C ALA A 49 -22.95 28.54 40.85
N PHE A 50 -22.66 28.35 42.14
CA PHE A 50 -21.29 28.33 42.65
C PHE A 50 -20.48 27.15 42.10
N ILE A 51 -21.08 25.96 42.03
CA ILE A 51 -20.44 24.77 41.42
C ILE A 51 -20.17 25.00 39.93
N LEU A 52 -21.13 25.57 39.19
CA LEU A 52 -20.99 25.86 37.76
C LEU A 52 -19.90 26.90 37.48
N VAL A 53 -19.70 27.91 38.35
CA VAL A 53 -18.55 28.82 38.25
C VAL A 53 -17.23 28.06 38.30
N GLY A 54 -17.11 27.05 39.17
CA GLY A 54 -15.91 26.21 39.27
C GLY A 54 -15.68 25.27 38.08
N ILE A 55 -16.75 24.85 37.39
CA ILE A 55 -16.68 23.99 36.20
C ILE A 55 -16.40 24.82 34.94
N GLU A 56 -17.02 26.00 34.82
CA GLU A 56 -16.92 26.83 33.61
C GLU A 56 -15.72 27.76 33.59
N VAL A 57 -15.33 28.29 34.74
CA VAL A 57 -14.15 29.14 34.83
C VAL A 57 -13.00 28.29 35.35
N PRO A 58 -11.94 28.06 34.57
CA PRO A 58 -10.72 27.43 35.04
C PRO A 58 -9.91 28.34 36.00
N LEU A 59 -10.57 28.90 37.03
CA LEU A 59 -9.95 29.69 38.11
C LEU A 59 -8.83 28.89 38.79
N CYS A 60 -9.05 27.58 38.90
CA CYS A 60 -8.14 26.58 39.42
C CYS A 60 -6.82 26.46 38.62
N LEU A 61 -6.82 26.69 37.30
CA LEU A 61 -5.60 26.59 36.47
C LEU A 61 -4.67 27.80 36.59
N LYS A 62 -5.21 28.97 36.97
CA LYS A 62 -4.42 30.21 37.11
C LYS A 62 -3.78 30.38 38.49
N LEU A 63 -4.38 29.78 39.51
CA LEU A 63 -3.98 29.98 40.92
C LEU A 63 -3.21 28.78 41.51
N CYS A 64 -3.24 27.60 40.88
CA CYS A 64 -2.54 26.42 41.40
C CYS A 64 -1.29 26.05 40.57
N PRO A 65 -0.15 25.77 41.22
CA PRO A 65 0.97 25.07 40.58
C PRO A 65 0.52 23.64 40.22
N THR A 66 0.68 23.29 38.95
CA THR A 66 0.23 22.01 38.36
C THR A 66 0.81 20.81 39.09
N SER A 67 -0.02 20.17 39.90
CA SER A 67 0.27 18.89 40.55
C SER A 67 -0.26 17.76 39.68
N PRO A 68 0.46 16.64 39.49
CA PRO A 68 0.02 15.53 38.63
C PRO A 68 -1.37 14.96 38.98
N LYS A 69 -1.76 15.00 40.26
CA LYS A 69 -3.09 14.60 40.73
C LYS A 69 -4.18 15.62 40.38
N PHE A 70 -3.79 16.90 40.36
CA PHE A 70 -4.67 18.00 39.98
C PHE A 70 -4.92 18.01 38.47
N ASP A 71 -3.88 17.74 37.67
CA ASP A 71 -4.02 17.66 36.20
C ASP A 71 -4.98 16.53 35.79
N SER A 72 -4.89 15.37 36.47
CA SER A 72 -5.82 14.25 36.25
C SER A 72 -7.25 14.58 36.67
N PHE A 73 -7.43 15.35 37.75
CA PHE A 73 -8.73 15.83 38.19
C PHE A 73 -9.32 16.84 37.20
N ILE A 74 -8.51 17.78 36.70
CA ILE A 74 -8.93 18.76 35.70
C ILE A 74 -9.29 18.07 34.37
N ALA A 75 -8.52 17.05 33.94
CA ALA A 75 -8.85 16.26 32.76
C ALA A 75 -10.25 15.63 32.84
N TYR A 76 -10.73 15.31 34.04
CA TYR A 76 -12.10 14.85 34.24
C TYR A 76 -13.14 15.95 33.99
N PHE A 77 -12.88 17.21 34.38
CA PHE A 77 -13.74 18.37 34.10
C PHE A 77 -13.60 18.91 32.66
N GLU A 78 -12.53 18.57 31.95
CA GLU A 78 -12.36 18.88 30.52
C GLU A 78 -13.15 17.92 29.61
N ASN A 79 -13.58 16.76 30.13
CA ASN A 79 -14.38 15.81 29.35
C ASN A 79 -15.77 16.38 29.03
N CYS A 80 -16.06 16.56 27.73
CA CYS A 80 -17.36 17.01 27.22
C CYS A 80 -18.53 16.11 27.68
N TYR A 81 -18.29 14.80 27.80
CA TYR A 81 -19.28 13.84 28.32
C TYR A 81 -19.67 14.12 29.78
N PHE A 82 -18.68 14.43 30.62
CA PHE A 82 -18.90 14.69 32.04
C PHE A 82 -19.66 16.01 32.25
N ARG A 83 -19.32 17.04 31.48
CA ARG A 83 -20.06 18.31 31.46
C ARG A 83 -21.51 18.10 31.03
N ALA A 84 -21.76 17.39 29.93
CA ALA A 84 -23.11 17.12 29.46
C ALA A 84 -23.97 16.43 30.55
N LEU A 85 -23.39 15.44 31.26
CA LEU A 85 -24.05 14.74 32.36
C LEU A 85 -24.39 15.66 33.53
N ILE A 86 -23.44 16.47 33.99
CA ILE A 86 -23.66 17.40 35.11
C ILE A 86 -24.74 18.44 34.77
N TYR A 87 -24.66 19.04 33.58
CA TYR A 87 -25.64 20.03 33.14
C TYR A 87 -27.04 19.42 33.01
N LEU A 88 -27.13 18.18 32.53
CA LEU A 88 -28.39 17.43 32.50
C LEU A 88 -28.92 17.17 33.91
N ALA A 89 -28.08 16.72 34.84
CA ALA A 89 -28.48 16.47 36.23
C ALA A 89 -29.00 17.75 36.90
N PHE A 90 -28.31 18.88 36.73
CA PHE A 90 -28.76 20.17 37.26
C PHE A 90 -30.02 20.70 36.58
N ALA A 91 -30.17 20.50 35.27
CA ALA A 91 -31.40 20.82 34.56
C ALA A 91 -32.58 20.03 35.12
N VAL A 92 -32.42 18.72 35.33
CA VAL A 92 -33.43 17.85 35.94
C VAL A 92 -33.81 18.35 37.33
N VAL A 93 -32.84 18.65 38.21
CA VAL A 93 -33.10 19.20 39.55
C VAL A 93 -33.90 20.50 39.48
N MET A 94 -33.61 21.40 38.53
CA MET A 94 -34.35 22.65 38.33
C MET A 94 -35.75 22.42 37.77
N PHE A 95 -35.95 21.43 36.90
CA PHE A 95 -37.28 21.04 36.45
C PHE A 95 -38.10 20.42 37.58
N LEU A 96 -37.50 19.62 38.47
CA LEU A 96 -38.18 19.04 39.64
C LEU A 96 -38.71 20.12 40.59
N SER A 97 -38.01 21.25 40.72
CA SER A 97 -38.51 22.41 41.49
C SER A 97 -39.86 22.93 41.00
N ASN A 98 -40.15 22.81 39.70
CA ASN A 98 -41.37 23.35 39.10
C ASN A 98 -42.58 22.41 39.20
N LEU A 99 -42.39 21.14 39.61
CA LEU A 99 -43.51 20.23 39.85
C LEU A 99 -44.34 20.63 41.08
N LEU A 100 -43.72 21.31 42.04
CA LEU A 100 -44.38 21.73 43.28
C LEU A 100 -45.11 23.08 43.12
N ASN A 101 -44.57 24.00 42.33
CA ASN A 101 -45.16 25.31 42.01
C ASN A 101 -44.40 25.94 40.82
N VAL A 102 -45.12 26.62 39.93
CA VAL A 102 -44.52 27.24 38.73
C VAL A 102 -43.80 28.53 39.14
N GLY A 103 -42.47 28.51 39.09
CA GLY A 103 -41.63 29.66 39.43
C GLY A 103 -40.74 30.11 38.26
N PRO A 104 -40.08 31.27 38.39
CA PRO A 104 -39.18 31.80 37.35
C PRO A 104 -37.97 30.89 37.07
N LEU A 105 -37.66 29.94 37.97
CA LEU A 105 -36.57 28.98 37.84
C LEU A 105 -36.70 28.07 36.60
N ILE A 106 -37.86 27.98 35.95
CA ILE A 106 -38.01 27.23 34.69
C ILE A 106 -37.09 27.73 33.58
N ALA A 107 -36.84 29.04 33.51
CA ALA A 107 -35.94 29.63 32.52
C ALA A 107 -34.50 29.12 32.70
N THR A 108 -34.06 28.91 33.95
CA THR A 108 -32.76 28.32 34.26
C THR A 108 -32.69 26.84 33.91
N GLY A 109 -33.77 26.08 34.14
CA GLY A 109 -33.85 24.67 33.74
C GLY A 109 -33.70 24.50 32.23
N VAL A 110 -34.35 25.36 31.45
CA VAL A 110 -34.24 25.35 29.97
C VAL A 110 -32.84 25.75 29.50
N SER A 111 -32.22 26.77 30.10
CA SER A 111 -30.87 27.19 29.71
C SER A 111 -29.81 26.13 30.04
N LEU A 112 -29.93 25.45 31.19
CA LEU A 112 -29.07 24.33 31.58
C LEU A 112 -29.26 23.11 30.66
N LEU A 113 -30.50 22.83 30.24
CA LEU A 113 -30.80 21.75 29.30
C LEU A 113 -30.20 22.02 27.92
N LEU A 114 -30.32 23.27 27.44
CA LEU A 114 -29.71 23.67 26.18
C LEU A 114 -28.17 23.56 26.23
N ALA A 115 -27.56 23.94 27.36
CA ALA A 115 -26.13 23.73 27.61
C ALA A 115 -25.76 22.23 27.59
N ALA A 116 -26.57 21.37 28.22
CA ALA A 116 -26.37 19.92 28.23
C ALA A 116 -26.41 19.33 26.80
N ILE A 117 -27.34 19.77 25.97
CA ILE A 117 -27.44 19.34 24.55
C ILE A 117 -26.21 19.81 23.78
N CYS A 118 -25.77 21.06 23.94
CA CYS A 118 -24.58 21.57 23.25
C CYS A 118 -23.32 20.79 23.63
N TYR A 119 -23.12 20.49 24.92
CA TYR A 119 -22.00 19.65 25.37
C TYR A 119 -22.13 18.20 24.90
N GLY A 120 -23.35 17.65 24.85
CA GLY A 120 -23.62 16.32 24.33
C GLY A 120 -23.26 16.18 22.85
N ILE A 121 -23.67 17.14 22.01
CA ILE A 121 -23.31 17.17 20.59
C ILE A 121 -21.79 17.30 20.42
N ALA A 122 -21.13 18.13 21.23
CA ALA A 122 -19.67 18.25 21.19
C ALA A 122 -18.98 16.92 21.56
N ALA A 123 -19.51 16.20 22.55
CA ALA A 123 -19.00 14.90 22.98
C ALA A 123 -19.16 13.82 21.89
N PHE A 124 -20.35 13.70 21.28
CA PHE A 124 -20.58 12.79 20.16
C PHE A 124 -19.76 13.14 18.91
N SER A 125 -19.49 14.43 18.70
CA SER A 125 -18.67 14.90 17.57
C SER A 125 -17.17 14.79 17.82
N GLY A 126 -16.74 14.25 18.97
CA GLY A 126 -15.32 14.12 19.32
C GLY A 126 -14.59 15.46 19.40
N GLN A 127 -15.31 16.56 19.60
CA GLN A 127 -14.70 17.89 19.63
C GLN A 127 -13.96 18.09 20.96
N ALA A 128 -12.69 18.49 20.87
CA ALA A 128 -11.91 18.88 22.04
C ALA A 128 -12.58 20.09 22.73
N PHE A 129 -12.60 20.07 24.07
CA PHE A 129 -13.16 21.16 24.85
C PHE A 129 -12.43 22.47 24.51
N ALA A 130 -13.18 23.44 24.02
CA ALA A 130 -12.68 24.77 23.70
C ALA A 130 -13.30 25.76 24.70
N SER A 131 -12.44 26.46 25.45
CA SER A 131 -12.87 27.45 26.42
C SER A 131 -12.52 28.87 25.99
N SER A 132 -13.47 29.80 26.14
CA SER A 132 -13.31 31.21 25.79
C SER A 132 -12.11 31.87 26.48
N ARG A 133 -11.37 32.69 25.72
CA ARG A 133 -10.15 33.37 26.21
C ARG A 133 -10.43 34.35 27.35
N MET A 134 -11.64 34.90 27.39
CA MET A 134 -12.13 35.80 28.45
C MET A 134 -12.17 35.14 29.83
N PHE A 135 -12.35 33.82 29.91
CA PHE A 135 -12.48 33.08 31.16
C PHE A 135 -11.23 32.30 31.54
N GLY A 136 -10.09 32.59 30.88
CA GLY A 136 -8.81 31.94 31.14
C GLY A 136 -8.54 30.69 30.30
N GLY A 137 -9.40 30.40 29.31
CA GLY A 137 -9.16 29.36 28.31
C GLY A 137 -8.20 29.79 27.20
N THR A 138 -7.76 28.82 26.40
CA THR A 138 -6.91 29.04 25.21
C THR A 138 -7.68 29.49 23.97
N GLY A 139 -9.02 29.58 24.05
CA GLY A 139 -9.87 29.84 22.89
C GLY A 139 -9.84 28.70 21.86
N VAL A 140 -10.08 29.04 20.60
CA VAL A 140 -10.08 28.12 19.45
C VAL A 140 -8.67 27.66 19.02
N ASP A 141 -7.62 28.21 19.63
CA ASP A 141 -6.23 28.00 19.21
C ASP A 141 -5.80 26.54 19.42
N ASN A 142 -6.24 25.89 20.51
CA ASN A 142 -5.96 24.47 20.77
C ASN A 142 -6.60 23.53 19.74
N VAL A 143 -7.80 23.86 19.25
CA VAL A 143 -8.50 23.05 18.24
C VAL A 143 -7.73 23.08 16.93
N LYS A 144 -7.27 24.27 16.52
CA LYS A 144 -6.44 24.42 15.33
C LYS A 144 -5.10 23.72 15.48
N LEU A 145 -4.47 23.82 16.65
CA LEU A 145 -3.20 23.14 16.92
C LEU A 145 -3.35 21.61 16.88
N ASN A 146 -4.42 21.05 17.43
CA ASN A 146 -4.65 19.60 17.39
C ASN A 146 -4.98 19.11 15.97
N LEU A 147 -5.74 19.88 15.19
CA LEU A 147 -5.97 19.56 13.77
C LEU A 147 -4.68 19.62 12.96
N LEU A 148 -3.85 20.66 13.16
CA LEU A 148 -2.55 20.78 12.51
C LEU A 148 -1.58 19.68 12.93
N ARG A 149 -1.64 19.23 14.19
CA ARG A 149 -0.87 18.07 14.67
C ARG A 149 -1.33 16.77 14.02
N ALA A 150 -2.64 16.52 13.94
CA ALA A 150 -3.18 15.35 13.28
C ALA A 150 -2.85 15.34 11.78
N GLU A 151 -2.92 16.48 11.11
CA GLU A 151 -2.51 16.64 9.71
C GLU A 151 -0.99 16.48 9.53
N ALA A 152 -0.18 16.96 10.48
CA ALA A 152 1.26 16.72 10.47
C ALA A 152 1.59 15.23 10.67
N GLU A 153 0.90 14.54 11.58
CA GLU A 153 1.07 13.10 11.82
C GLU A 153 0.71 12.28 10.56
N THR A 154 -0.41 12.57 9.90
CA THR A 154 -0.78 11.87 8.65
C THR A 154 0.18 12.18 7.50
N ALA A 155 0.68 13.43 7.41
CA ALA A 155 1.71 13.79 6.44
C ALA A 155 3.03 13.05 6.71
N THR A 156 3.42 12.86 7.97
CA THR A 156 4.62 12.08 8.32
C THR A 156 4.46 10.61 7.98
N THR A 157 3.32 9.98 8.28
CA THR A 157 3.10 8.57 7.95
C THR A 157 3.09 8.34 6.44
N LEU A 158 2.46 9.24 5.67
CA LEU A 158 2.48 9.18 4.20
C LEU A 158 3.90 9.37 3.65
N GLY A 159 4.69 10.27 4.26
CA GLY A 159 6.10 10.47 3.91
C GLY A 159 6.93 9.19 4.11
N ASP A 160 6.75 8.51 5.24
CA ASP A 160 7.43 7.25 5.53
C ASP A 160 7.01 6.13 4.56
N ASP A 161 5.72 6.04 4.24
CA ASP A 161 5.19 5.07 3.27
C ASP A 161 5.76 5.30 1.86
N PHE A 162 5.82 6.55 1.40
CA PHE A 162 6.43 6.88 0.10
C PHE A 162 7.93 6.59 0.10
N ALA A 163 8.65 6.90 1.19
CA ALA A 163 10.08 6.58 1.31
C ALA A 163 10.33 5.07 1.24
N ASN A 164 9.50 4.26 1.91
CA ASN A 164 9.56 2.81 1.83
C ASN A 164 9.26 2.29 0.42
N LYS A 165 8.28 2.89 -0.27
CA LYS A 165 7.94 2.48 -1.64
C LYS A 165 9.05 2.81 -2.63
N ILE A 166 9.71 3.96 -2.49
CA ILE A 166 10.86 4.34 -3.32
C ILE A 166 11.99 3.32 -3.14
N LYS A 167 12.35 2.96 -1.90
CA LYS A 167 13.39 1.95 -1.64
C LYS A 167 13.07 0.59 -2.29
N GLN A 168 11.83 0.12 -2.17
CA GLN A 168 11.40 -1.11 -2.82
C GLN A 168 11.53 -1.05 -4.35
N LEU A 169 11.12 0.06 -4.95
CA LEU A 169 11.21 0.25 -6.41
C LEU A 169 12.67 0.34 -6.88
N GLU A 170 13.56 0.96 -6.08
CA GLU A 170 15.00 0.99 -6.37
C GLU A 170 15.61 -0.41 -6.33
N GLU A 171 15.30 -1.21 -5.30
CA GLU A 171 15.75 -2.60 -5.19
C GLU A 171 15.24 -3.47 -6.35
N GLU A 172 13.96 -3.35 -6.71
CA GLU A 172 13.37 -4.06 -7.85
C GLU A 172 14.03 -3.66 -9.18
N ASN A 173 14.34 -2.38 -9.36
CA ASN A 173 14.99 -1.90 -10.57
C ASN A 173 16.44 -2.43 -10.69
N ILE A 174 17.17 -2.50 -9.57
CA ILE A 174 18.51 -3.10 -9.52
C ILE A 174 18.42 -4.60 -9.89
N GLN A 175 17.47 -5.34 -9.31
CA GLN A 175 17.27 -6.75 -9.63
C GLN A 175 16.94 -6.98 -11.10
N LYS A 176 15.98 -6.22 -11.65
CA LYS A 176 15.64 -6.26 -13.08
C LYS A 176 16.84 -5.89 -13.96
N GLY A 177 17.68 -4.95 -13.54
CA GLY A 177 18.92 -4.62 -14.23
C GLY A 177 19.90 -5.79 -14.31
N HIS A 178 20.05 -6.56 -13.22
CA HIS A 178 20.86 -7.77 -13.20
C HIS A 178 20.28 -8.89 -14.09
N GLU A 179 18.96 -9.07 -14.07
CA GLU A 179 18.27 -10.04 -14.94
C GLU A 179 18.46 -9.71 -16.43
N ILE A 180 18.22 -8.46 -16.83
CA ILE A 180 18.42 -7.99 -18.21
C ILE A 180 19.86 -8.27 -18.66
N THR A 181 20.83 -7.97 -17.81
CA THR A 181 22.25 -8.22 -18.10
C THR A 181 22.52 -9.71 -18.28
N SER A 182 21.97 -10.57 -17.41
CA SER A 182 22.10 -12.03 -17.54
C SER A 182 21.47 -12.56 -18.84
N PHE A 183 20.26 -12.09 -19.18
CA PHE A 183 19.60 -12.48 -20.42
C PHE A 183 20.34 -12.02 -21.66
N LYS A 184 20.91 -10.81 -21.64
CA LYS A 184 21.75 -10.30 -22.73
C LYS A 184 22.95 -11.19 -22.99
N VAL A 185 23.70 -11.57 -21.94
CA VAL A 185 24.85 -12.49 -22.06
C VAL A 185 24.42 -13.87 -22.55
N LYS A 186 23.26 -14.37 -22.12
CA LYS A 186 22.72 -15.65 -22.62
C LYS A 186 22.38 -15.57 -24.11
N ASN A 187 21.76 -14.49 -24.57
CA ASN A 187 21.46 -14.29 -25.99
C ASN A 187 22.74 -14.22 -26.83
N GLU A 188 23.74 -13.43 -26.42
CA GLU A 188 25.03 -13.36 -27.13
C GLU A 188 25.72 -14.73 -27.22
N ARG A 189 25.66 -15.53 -26.13
CA ARG A 189 26.19 -16.90 -26.12
C ARG A 189 25.41 -17.82 -27.04
N LEU A 190 24.08 -17.71 -27.10
CA LEU A 190 23.23 -18.50 -27.99
C LEU A 190 23.46 -18.15 -29.46
N GLU A 191 23.53 -16.86 -29.79
CA GLU A 191 23.87 -16.38 -31.13
C GLU A 191 25.23 -16.90 -31.60
N THR A 192 26.24 -16.87 -30.71
CA THR A 192 27.57 -17.41 -31.03
C THR A 192 27.54 -18.92 -31.28
N ARG A 193 26.74 -19.67 -30.50
CA ARG A 193 26.56 -21.12 -30.70
C ARG A 193 25.84 -21.43 -32.01
N LEU A 194 24.81 -20.66 -32.35
CA LEU A 194 24.08 -20.81 -33.61
C LEU A 194 25.02 -20.61 -34.80
N LYS A 195 25.81 -19.53 -34.80
CA LYS A 195 26.80 -19.29 -35.86
C LYS A 195 27.79 -20.44 -36.02
N ARG A 196 28.32 -20.96 -34.91
CA ARG A 196 29.24 -22.11 -34.97
C ARG A 196 28.58 -23.36 -35.54
N ILE A 197 27.36 -23.67 -35.14
CA ILE A 197 26.61 -24.82 -35.65
C ILE A 197 26.31 -24.64 -37.14
N GLU A 198 25.98 -23.43 -37.57
CA GLU A 198 25.77 -23.10 -38.98
C GLU A 198 27.05 -23.30 -39.81
N ASP A 199 28.19 -22.80 -39.32
CA ASP A 199 29.50 -23.02 -39.94
C ASP A 199 29.86 -24.51 -40.02
N GLU A 200 29.65 -25.27 -38.94
CA GLU A 200 29.87 -26.72 -38.89
C GLU A 200 28.96 -27.46 -39.87
N LEU A 201 27.70 -27.05 -39.99
CA LEU A 201 26.73 -27.65 -40.91
C LEU A 201 27.10 -27.39 -42.37
N ILE A 202 27.55 -26.18 -42.71
CA ILE A 202 28.08 -25.85 -44.04
C ILE A 202 29.30 -26.72 -44.36
N LEU A 203 30.23 -26.86 -43.43
CA LEU A 203 31.44 -27.67 -43.61
C LEU A 203 31.10 -29.15 -43.84
N VAL A 204 30.20 -29.72 -43.02
CA VAL A 204 29.75 -31.11 -43.16
C VAL A 204 29.06 -31.32 -44.51
N ASN A 205 28.22 -30.37 -44.96
CA ASN A 205 27.56 -30.47 -46.25
C ASN A 205 28.57 -30.44 -47.41
N LEU A 206 29.56 -29.54 -47.37
CA LEU A 206 30.64 -29.50 -48.36
C LEU A 206 31.44 -30.82 -48.39
N LYS A 207 31.81 -31.35 -47.21
CA LYS A 207 32.55 -32.61 -47.10
C LYS A 207 31.70 -33.80 -47.58
N SER A 208 30.40 -33.78 -47.31
CA SER A 208 29.46 -34.79 -47.81
C SER A 208 29.36 -34.74 -49.33
N GLN A 209 29.25 -33.55 -49.93
CA GLN A 209 29.22 -33.37 -51.39
C GLN A 209 30.53 -33.84 -52.04
N GLU A 210 31.68 -33.50 -51.45
CA GLU A 210 33.00 -33.94 -51.93
C GLU A 210 33.13 -35.47 -51.86
N SER A 211 32.72 -36.07 -50.73
CA SER A 211 32.69 -37.53 -50.59
C SER A 211 31.76 -38.20 -51.60
N ASN A 212 30.61 -37.59 -51.90
CA ASN A 212 29.66 -38.14 -52.87
C ASN A 212 30.24 -38.13 -54.29
N LYS A 213 30.85 -37.01 -54.71
CA LYS A 213 31.57 -36.93 -56.00
C LYS A 213 32.68 -37.96 -56.10
N LYS A 214 33.46 -38.13 -55.03
CA LYS A 214 34.52 -39.13 -54.98
C LYS A 214 33.97 -40.55 -55.08
N SER A 215 32.81 -40.84 -54.47
CA SER A 215 32.13 -42.12 -54.61
C SER A 215 31.69 -42.35 -56.06
N GLU A 216 31.06 -41.36 -56.69
CA GLU A 216 30.64 -41.43 -58.09
C GLU A 216 31.83 -41.67 -59.05
N ASP A 217 32.97 -41.01 -58.83
CA ASP A 217 34.16 -41.20 -59.65
C ASP A 217 34.79 -42.59 -59.44
N LEU A 218 34.81 -43.10 -58.20
CA LEU A 218 35.25 -44.46 -57.91
C LEU A 218 34.32 -45.50 -58.54
N GLU A 219 33.00 -45.30 -58.50
CA GLU A 219 32.02 -46.17 -59.15
C GLU A 219 32.24 -46.25 -60.66
N LYS A 220 32.50 -45.12 -61.33
CA LYS A 220 32.87 -45.12 -62.76
C LYS A 220 34.14 -45.91 -63.04
N HIS A 221 35.19 -45.71 -62.24
CA HIS A 221 36.43 -46.46 -62.39
C HIS A 221 36.26 -47.97 -62.17
N VAL A 222 35.38 -48.39 -61.27
CA VAL A 222 35.05 -49.82 -61.08
C VAL A 222 34.39 -50.37 -62.34
N ILE A 223 33.43 -49.65 -62.93
CA ILE A 223 32.76 -50.07 -64.17
C ILE A 223 33.76 -50.20 -65.33
N ASP A 224 34.68 -49.25 -65.47
CA ASP A 224 35.71 -49.29 -66.52
C ASP A 224 36.62 -50.52 -66.36
N LEU A 225 37.06 -50.79 -65.12
CA LEU A 225 37.89 -51.96 -64.80
C LEU A 225 37.15 -53.28 -65.02
N GLU A 226 35.86 -53.34 -64.69
CA GLU A 226 35.02 -54.52 -64.97
C GLU A 226 34.94 -54.79 -66.48
N GLN A 227 34.78 -53.75 -67.31
CA GLN A 227 34.80 -53.89 -68.77
C GLN A 227 36.17 -54.34 -69.30
N GLU A 228 37.26 -53.77 -68.80
CA GLU A 228 38.61 -54.19 -69.18
C GLU A 228 38.88 -55.66 -68.81
N LEU A 229 38.43 -56.07 -67.63
CA LEU A 229 38.54 -57.46 -67.17
C LEU A 229 37.72 -58.40 -68.06
N GLU A 230 36.47 -58.05 -68.39
CA GLU A 230 35.63 -58.83 -69.31
C GLU A 230 36.28 -58.98 -70.69
N ASN A 231 36.85 -57.90 -71.23
CA ASN A 231 37.56 -57.92 -72.51
C ASN A 231 38.82 -58.77 -72.46
N ALA A 232 39.58 -58.70 -71.36
CA ALA A 232 40.76 -59.53 -71.15
C ALA A 232 40.40 -61.02 -71.01
N GLU A 233 39.31 -61.35 -70.32
CA GLU A 233 38.78 -62.71 -70.22
C GLU A 233 38.38 -63.26 -71.59
N LYS A 234 37.60 -62.51 -72.38
CA LYS A 234 37.24 -62.88 -73.76
C LYS A 234 38.48 -63.15 -74.61
N LYS A 235 39.46 -62.26 -74.58
CA LYS A 235 40.70 -62.42 -75.35
C LYS A 235 41.52 -63.63 -74.88
N ASN A 236 41.53 -63.91 -73.58
CA ASN A 236 42.22 -65.08 -73.03
C ASN A 236 41.53 -66.37 -73.47
N ASP A 237 40.20 -66.40 -73.52
CA ASP A 237 39.45 -67.55 -74.01
C ASP A 237 39.63 -67.76 -75.53
N GLU A 238 39.63 -66.69 -76.34
CA GLU A 238 40.01 -66.74 -77.76
C GLU A 238 41.43 -67.31 -77.96
N LEU A 239 42.39 -66.84 -77.17
CA LEU A 239 43.77 -67.34 -77.22
C LEU A 239 43.89 -68.80 -76.79
N LYS A 240 43.09 -69.27 -75.82
CA LYS A 240 43.03 -70.69 -75.45
C LYS A 240 42.47 -71.53 -76.59
N GLU A 241 41.41 -71.07 -77.24
CA GLU A 241 40.81 -71.76 -78.39
C GLU A 241 41.78 -71.85 -79.57
N MET A 242 42.46 -70.74 -79.90
CA MET A 242 43.50 -70.71 -80.94
C MET A 242 44.72 -71.58 -80.57
N ASN A 243 45.16 -71.58 -79.31
CA ASN A 243 46.22 -72.49 -78.86
C ASN A 243 45.80 -73.95 -78.96
N LYS A 244 44.52 -74.26 -78.71
CA LYS A 244 43.97 -75.61 -78.87
C LYS A 244 43.96 -76.01 -80.34
N SER A 245 43.48 -75.15 -81.24
CA SER A 245 43.46 -75.44 -82.68
C SER A 245 44.87 -75.61 -83.24
N ILE A 246 45.82 -74.74 -82.87
CA ILE A 246 47.23 -74.88 -83.28
C ILE A 246 47.81 -76.19 -82.77
N LYS A 247 47.52 -76.61 -81.53
CA LYS A 247 47.96 -77.92 -81.03
C LYS A 247 47.37 -79.08 -81.83
N GLU A 248 46.09 -79.03 -82.16
CA GLU A 248 45.42 -80.04 -83.00
C GLU A 248 46.07 -80.11 -84.40
N GLU A 249 46.33 -78.97 -85.04
CA GLU A 249 47.06 -78.89 -86.31
C GLU A 249 48.49 -79.45 -86.20
N LEU A 250 49.19 -79.16 -85.11
CA LEU A 250 50.55 -79.64 -84.86
C LEU A 250 50.58 -81.16 -84.63
N GLU A 251 49.60 -81.71 -83.91
CA GLU A 251 49.40 -83.16 -83.79
C GLU A 251 49.10 -83.82 -85.15
N GLU A 252 48.32 -83.17 -86.01
CA GLU A 252 48.05 -83.65 -87.36
C GLU A 252 49.31 -83.64 -88.23
N PHE A 253 50.11 -82.57 -88.17
CA PHE A 253 51.42 -82.50 -88.83
C PHE A 253 52.41 -83.56 -88.32
N VAL A 254 52.45 -83.82 -87.01
CA VAL A 254 53.29 -84.89 -86.44
C VAL A 254 52.85 -86.26 -86.97
N ARG A 255 51.54 -86.52 -87.05
CA ARG A 255 51.03 -87.76 -87.67
C ARG A 255 51.39 -87.87 -89.15
N GLN A 256 51.42 -86.75 -89.88
CA GLN A 256 51.88 -86.74 -91.28
C GLN A 256 53.38 -87.04 -91.42
N LEU A 257 54.21 -86.66 -90.44
CA LEU A 257 55.65 -86.93 -90.42
C LEU A 257 56.00 -88.37 -89.98
N GLU A 258 55.19 -89.02 -89.14
CA GLU A 258 55.40 -90.44 -88.75
C GLU A 258 55.06 -91.45 -89.86
N VAL A 259 54.42 -91.00 -90.95
CA VAL A 259 54.00 -91.83 -92.10
C VAL A 259 54.98 -91.72 -93.30
N ALA A 260 56.04 -90.91 -93.19
CA ALA A 260 57.13 -90.79 -94.17
C ALA A 260 58.37 -91.60 -93.76
#